data_AF-K0P6T4-F1
#
_entry.id   AF-K0P6T4-F1
#
_cell.length_a   1.000
_cell.length_b   1.000
_cell.length_c   1.000
_cell.angle_alpha   90.00
_cell.angle_beta   90.00
_cell.angle_gamma   90.00
#
_symmetry.space_group_name_H-M   'P 1'
#
loop_
_entity.id
_entity.type
_entity.pdbx_description
1 polymer ?
#
loop_
_entity_poly.entity_id
_entity_poly.type
_entity_poly.pdbx_seq_one_letter_code
_entity_poly.pdbx_strand_id
1 'polypeptide(L)'
;MENAVLTPIKVAIFFGGISREREISFAGGRTVYDHLDRKKFEPLPIFVDSLGNFILLHKQYLYQGTIREFYPSATIANFWGIPLYIESLPTTESHERFIEKIGKKIDPTDFSKYFDIAFLCLHGPYGEDGTIQGLLRWYQIPYTGSDILPSALAINKVFQQKLLQQSGFLLPHSVSLTQKEWLRTDDKKKLFDQITATLGLPFVVKSSRQGSSIGVTIIEHSVLDAFINAVHKAFFMEAISYDQWKSYTRKEIKNWLASLIDVREGMGFPLRIDDQIFYTPYTLLDYLELYFQKKQPPILLISTQAETSIIIEAFIQGREFSCMILEAEKGNPIPLPPTEMVKGKVHFDYRAKYLPGIVRKQTPMVLSTALLKRIRKQAINLFQLLDCQVYARIDGFITDDNEIILNDPNTTAGMHPASFLFHQAAEIGLHPTQLLTFIIQRSLEVRKDQGWLIAETLLQRVQK
;
A
#
# COMPACT_ATOMS: atom_id res chain seq x y z
N MET A 1 30.05 7.65 -39.63
CA MET A 1 29.16 6.74 -38.90
C MET A 1 28.08 7.61 -38.31
N GLU A 2 26.91 7.63 -38.94
CA GLU A 2 25.75 8.38 -38.43
C GLU A 2 25.39 7.84 -37.05
N ASN A 3 25.28 8.73 -36.07
CA ASN A 3 24.68 8.43 -34.78
C ASN A 3 23.21 8.10 -35.04
N ALA A 4 22.90 6.82 -35.26
CA ALA A 4 21.53 6.34 -35.22
C ALA A 4 20.99 6.70 -33.83
N VAL A 5 20.07 7.67 -33.78
CA VAL A 5 19.39 8.05 -32.55
C VAL A 5 18.65 6.80 -32.07
N LEU A 6 19.19 6.15 -31.04
CA LEU A 6 18.57 4.97 -30.46
C LEU A 6 17.18 5.36 -29.99
N THR A 7 16.16 4.66 -30.44
CA THR A 7 14.78 4.86 -29.97
C THR A 7 14.77 4.74 -28.44
N PRO A 8 14.12 5.65 -27.70
CA PRO A 8 13.99 5.53 -26.26
C PRO A 8 13.34 4.20 -25.85
N ILE A 9 13.70 3.69 -24.67
CA ILE A 9 13.08 2.50 -24.09
C ILE A 9 11.70 2.90 -23.56
N LYS A 10 10.66 2.17 -23.95
CA LYS A 10 9.29 2.44 -23.52
C LYS A 10 9.06 1.87 -22.13
N VAL A 11 8.83 2.75 -21.15
CA VAL A 11 8.64 2.38 -19.75
C VAL A 11 7.17 2.57 -19.38
N ALA A 12 6.44 1.46 -19.20
CA ALA A 12 5.08 1.52 -18.70
C ALA A 12 5.07 1.73 -17.19
N ILE A 13 4.55 2.86 -16.73
CA ILE A 13 4.42 3.16 -15.31
C ILE A 13 3.06 2.65 -14.86
N PHE A 14 3.03 1.61 -14.03
CA PHE A 14 1.80 1.01 -13.50
C PHE A 14 1.44 1.71 -12.19
N PHE A 15 0.33 2.44 -12.15
CA PHE A 15 -0.15 3.18 -10.98
C PHE A 15 -1.68 3.15 -10.86
N GLY A 16 -2.22 3.51 -9.70
CA GLY A 16 -3.59 3.19 -9.29
C GLY A 16 -3.64 1.82 -8.61
N GLY A 17 -4.48 0.92 -9.13
CA GLY A 17 -4.60 -0.47 -8.71
C GLY A 17 -5.87 -0.78 -7.92
N ILE A 18 -6.00 -2.07 -7.57
CA ILE A 18 -7.15 -2.64 -6.85
C ILE A 18 -7.09 -2.32 -5.35
N SER A 19 -5.89 -2.19 -4.80
CA SER A 19 -5.65 -1.89 -3.38
C SER A 19 -6.30 -0.57 -2.92
N ARG A 20 -6.55 -0.46 -1.61
CA ARG A 20 -7.02 0.76 -0.94
C ARG A 20 -5.98 1.90 -0.96
N GLU A 21 -4.73 1.58 -1.31
CA GLU A 21 -3.61 2.53 -1.44
C GLU A 21 -3.51 3.15 -2.85
N ARG A 22 -4.47 2.86 -3.73
CA ARG A 22 -4.46 3.30 -5.14
C ARG A 22 -4.33 4.81 -5.34
N GLU A 23 -4.84 5.64 -4.43
CA GLU A 23 -4.68 7.11 -4.49
C GLU A 23 -3.21 7.52 -4.25
N ILE A 24 -2.50 6.82 -3.34
CA ILE A 24 -1.07 7.05 -3.11
C ILE A 24 -0.28 6.60 -4.34
N SER A 25 -0.61 5.42 -4.86
CA SER A 25 -0.03 4.84 -6.06
C SER A 25 -0.18 5.78 -7.26
N PHE A 26 -1.36 6.38 -7.44
CA PHE A 26 -1.63 7.36 -8.49
C PHE A 26 -0.73 8.59 -8.42
N ALA A 27 -0.62 9.20 -7.23
CA ALA A 27 0.29 10.33 -7.00
C ALA A 27 1.78 9.94 -7.20
N GLY A 28 2.15 8.72 -6.81
CA GLY A 28 3.48 8.15 -7.02
C GLY A 28 3.84 7.97 -8.49
N GLY A 29 2.91 7.40 -9.28
CA GLY A 29 3.09 7.18 -10.72
C GLY A 29 3.32 8.47 -11.49
N ARG A 30 2.62 9.56 -11.13
CA ARG A 30 2.88 10.90 -11.67
C ARG A 30 4.31 11.37 -11.43
N THR A 31 4.85 11.12 -10.24
CA THR A 31 6.23 11.53 -9.90
C THR A 31 7.24 10.79 -10.76
N VAL A 32 7.07 9.47 -10.93
CA VAL A 32 7.93 8.67 -11.82
C VAL A 32 7.82 9.17 -13.26
N TYR A 33 6.61 9.46 -13.74
CA TYR A 33 6.40 10.00 -15.08
C TYR A 33 7.17 11.32 -15.27
N ASP A 34 7.07 12.25 -14.32
CA ASP A 34 7.71 13.56 -14.42
C ASP A 34 9.25 13.50 -14.35
N HIS A 35 9.82 12.51 -13.66
CA HIS A 35 11.27 12.46 -13.38
C HIS A 35 12.07 11.40 -14.15
N LEU A 36 11.45 10.55 -14.96
CA LEU A 36 12.21 9.63 -15.82
C LEU A 36 13.08 10.37 -16.84
N ASP A 37 14.30 9.87 -17.07
CA ASP A 37 15.24 10.45 -18.03
C ASP A 37 14.70 10.34 -19.46
N ARG A 38 14.20 11.46 -20.00
CA ARG A 38 13.59 11.54 -21.34
C ARG A 38 14.57 11.27 -22.49
N LYS A 39 15.88 11.30 -22.23
CA LYS A 39 16.88 10.92 -23.24
C LYS A 39 16.97 9.41 -23.41
N LYS A 40 16.67 8.65 -22.36
CA LYS A 40 16.77 7.18 -22.33
C LYS A 40 15.41 6.49 -22.42
N PHE A 41 14.37 7.12 -21.87
CA PHE A 41 13.07 6.51 -21.63
C PHE A 41 11.92 7.31 -22.22
N GLU A 42 10.98 6.61 -22.83
CA GLU A 42 9.64 7.09 -23.18
C GLU A 42 8.65 6.56 -22.12
N PRO A 43 8.20 7.37 -21.16
CA PRO A 43 7.27 6.90 -20.15
C PRO A 43 5.84 6.87 -20.67
N LEU A 44 5.17 5.75 -20.41
CA LEU A 44 3.79 5.49 -20.77
C LEU A 44 2.97 5.36 -19.48
N PRO A 45 2.00 6.25 -19.24
CA PRO A 45 1.22 6.22 -18.00
C PRO A 45 0.13 5.16 -18.10
N ILE A 46 0.37 3.98 -17.51
CA ILE A 46 -0.61 2.89 -17.49
C ILE A 46 -1.34 2.92 -16.14
N PHE A 47 -2.53 3.53 -16.15
CA PHE A 47 -3.42 3.51 -15.02
C PHE A 47 -4.09 2.12 -14.91
N VAL A 48 -4.01 1.52 -13.73
CA VAL A 48 -4.71 0.29 -13.38
C VAL A 48 -5.93 0.69 -12.55
N ASP A 49 -7.14 0.35 -12.99
CA ASP A 49 -8.33 0.63 -12.19
C ASP A 49 -8.55 -0.44 -11.10
N SER A 50 -9.59 -0.24 -10.29
CA SER A 50 -9.92 -1.17 -9.20
C SER A 50 -10.60 -2.47 -9.66
N LEU A 51 -10.92 -2.57 -10.95
CA LEU A 51 -11.47 -3.76 -11.60
C LEU A 51 -10.38 -4.57 -12.32
N GLY A 52 -9.12 -4.11 -12.29
CA GLY A 52 -7.98 -4.77 -12.91
C GLY A 52 -7.78 -4.46 -14.39
N ASN A 53 -8.43 -3.43 -14.93
CA ASN A 53 -8.19 -2.98 -16.31
C ASN A 53 -6.91 -2.14 -16.38
N PHE A 54 -6.08 -2.40 -17.39
CA PHE A 54 -4.91 -1.58 -17.74
C PHE A 54 -5.30 -0.55 -18.79
N ILE A 55 -5.01 0.73 -18.51
CA ILE A 55 -5.48 1.86 -19.32
C ILE A 55 -4.29 2.76 -19.61
N LEU A 56 -3.91 2.87 -20.89
CA LEU A 56 -2.99 3.92 -21.33
C LEU A 56 -3.68 5.26 -21.20
N LEU A 57 -3.33 5.98 -20.14
CA LEU A 57 -4.03 7.17 -19.68
C LEU A 57 -3.67 8.37 -20.56
N HIS A 58 -4.68 9.15 -20.96
CA HIS A 58 -4.43 10.44 -21.58
C HIS A 58 -3.78 11.38 -20.57
N LYS A 59 -2.72 12.06 -20.99
CA LYS A 59 -1.85 12.89 -20.12
C LYS A 59 -2.61 13.91 -19.27
N GLN A 60 -3.72 14.46 -19.77
CA GLN A 60 -4.55 15.43 -19.04
C GLN A 60 -5.13 14.90 -17.72
N TYR A 61 -5.31 13.58 -17.60
CA TYR A 61 -5.84 12.96 -16.38
C TYR A 61 -4.74 12.65 -15.35
N LEU A 62 -3.47 12.60 -15.75
CA LEU A 62 -2.35 12.32 -14.85
C LEU A 62 -2.20 13.35 -13.73
N TYR A 63 -2.68 14.58 -13.96
CA TYR A 63 -2.52 15.72 -13.07
C TYR A 63 -3.78 16.02 -12.22
N GLN A 64 -4.76 15.12 -12.21
CA GLN A 64 -5.96 15.22 -11.37
C GLN A 64 -5.63 14.97 -9.89
N GLY A 65 -6.47 15.46 -8.98
CA GLY A 65 -6.22 15.39 -7.54
C GLY A 65 -6.46 14.00 -6.97
N THR A 66 -7.60 13.38 -7.32
CA THR A 66 -7.95 12.02 -6.91
C THR A 66 -8.53 11.21 -8.07
N ILE A 67 -8.46 9.87 -7.99
CA ILE A 67 -9.00 8.98 -9.03
C ILE A 67 -10.50 9.23 -9.26
N ARG A 68 -11.27 9.30 -8.17
CA ARG A 68 -12.73 9.48 -8.19
C ARG A 68 -13.22 10.81 -8.80
N GLU A 69 -12.35 11.81 -8.91
CA GLU A 69 -12.69 13.08 -9.57
C GLU A 69 -12.89 12.89 -11.08
N PHE A 70 -12.04 12.06 -11.72
CA PHE A 70 -12.05 11.90 -13.17
C PHE A 70 -12.52 10.53 -13.66
N TYR A 71 -12.51 9.49 -12.81
CA TYR A 71 -12.86 8.14 -13.18
C TYR A 71 -13.65 7.44 -12.06
N PRO A 72 -14.94 7.14 -12.25
CA PRO A 72 -15.79 7.23 -13.45
C PRO A 72 -16.33 8.63 -13.86
N SER A 73 -15.79 9.72 -13.30
CA SER A 73 -16.28 11.12 -13.40
C SER A 73 -17.31 11.46 -12.32
N ALA A 74 -16.93 12.40 -11.45
CA ALA A 74 -17.76 12.91 -10.36
C ALA A 74 -19.12 13.47 -10.82
N THR A 75 -19.21 13.98 -12.04
CA THR A 75 -20.46 14.52 -12.60
C THR A 75 -21.52 13.44 -12.84
N ILE A 76 -21.10 12.22 -13.14
CA ILE A 76 -21.99 11.11 -13.51
C ILE A 76 -22.19 10.16 -12.33
N ALA A 77 -21.13 9.90 -11.56
CA ALA A 77 -21.11 8.92 -10.49
C ALA A 77 -20.83 9.59 -9.15
N ASN A 78 -21.90 10.11 -8.52
CA ASN A 78 -21.82 10.68 -7.18
C ASN A 78 -23.02 10.29 -6.31
N PHE A 79 -22.82 10.34 -5.00
CA PHE A 79 -23.86 10.23 -3.97
C PHE A 79 -23.90 11.53 -3.17
N TRP A 80 -24.97 12.31 -3.26
CA TRP A 80 -25.10 13.61 -2.57
C TRP A 80 -23.89 14.55 -2.80
N GLY A 81 -23.32 14.54 -4.01
CA GLY A 81 -22.13 15.31 -4.39
C GLY A 81 -20.79 14.67 -4.02
N ILE A 82 -20.79 13.46 -3.45
CA ILE A 82 -19.57 12.70 -3.12
C ILE A 82 -19.24 11.77 -4.29
N PRO A 83 -18.09 11.94 -4.96
CA PRO A 83 -17.70 11.08 -6.08
C PRO A 83 -17.51 9.63 -5.62
N LEU A 84 -17.99 8.68 -6.43
CA LEU A 84 -17.86 7.25 -6.18
C LEU A 84 -16.67 6.65 -6.94
N TYR A 85 -16.18 5.50 -6.48
CA TYR A 85 -15.20 4.70 -7.21
C TYR A 85 -15.89 3.79 -8.24
N ILE A 86 -15.14 3.35 -9.25
CA ILE A 86 -15.70 2.57 -10.38
C ILE A 86 -16.35 1.25 -9.91
N GLU A 87 -15.81 0.60 -8.88
CA GLU A 87 -16.34 -0.66 -8.34
C GLU A 87 -17.68 -0.49 -7.61
N SER A 88 -18.07 0.75 -7.32
CA SER A 88 -19.40 1.06 -6.79
C SER A 88 -20.49 1.03 -7.88
N LEU A 89 -20.10 0.89 -9.16
CA LEU A 89 -21.03 0.86 -10.29
C LEU A 89 -21.20 -0.59 -10.79
N PRO A 90 -22.41 -1.18 -10.71
CA PRO A 90 -22.60 -2.61 -10.94
C PRO A 90 -22.61 -3.08 -12.41
N THR A 91 -22.59 -2.20 -13.42
CA THR A 91 -22.77 -2.57 -14.83
C THR A 91 -21.52 -2.38 -15.70
N THR A 92 -21.12 -3.42 -16.43
CA THR A 92 -19.90 -3.47 -17.27
C THR A 92 -20.00 -2.61 -18.54
N GLU A 93 -21.17 -2.51 -19.18
CA GLU A 93 -21.36 -1.69 -20.39
C GLU A 93 -21.07 -0.20 -20.13
N SER A 94 -21.24 0.26 -18.89
CA SER A 94 -20.87 1.62 -18.49
C SER A 94 -19.38 1.77 -18.25
N HIS A 95 -18.69 0.72 -17.80
CA HIS A 95 -17.26 0.74 -17.48
C HIS A 95 -16.40 1.00 -18.70
N GLU A 96 -16.68 0.33 -19.83
CA GLU A 96 -15.92 0.55 -21.08
C GLU A 96 -15.99 2.00 -21.55
N ARG A 97 -17.19 2.61 -21.50
CA ARG A 97 -17.40 4.02 -21.85
C ARG A 97 -16.63 4.97 -20.93
N PHE A 98 -16.43 4.62 -19.66
CA PHE A 98 -15.59 5.41 -18.76
C PHE A 98 -14.11 5.29 -19.13
N ILE A 99 -13.66 4.09 -19.51
CA ILE A 99 -12.27 3.85 -19.93
C ILE A 99 -11.95 4.65 -21.20
N GLU A 100 -12.82 4.59 -22.21
CA GLU A 100 -12.64 5.29 -23.49
C GLU A 100 -12.49 6.82 -23.33
N LYS A 101 -13.13 7.41 -22.31
CA LYS A 101 -13.01 8.85 -22.02
C LYS A 101 -11.64 9.23 -21.47
N ILE A 102 -11.00 8.32 -20.73
CA ILE A 102 -9.76 8.61 -20.02
C ILE A 102 -8.52 8.09 -20.71
N GLY A 103 -8.66 7.12 -21.61
CA GLY A 103 -7.52 6.48 -22.26
C GLY A 103 -7.91 5.30 -23.14
N LYS A 104 -6.90 4.49 -23.44
CA LYS A 104 -7.06 3.25 -24.22
C LYS A 104 -6.85 2.04 -23.32
N LYS A 105 -7.84 1.14 -23.25
CA LYS A 105 -7.67 -0.16 -22.59
C LYS A 105 -6.59 -0.96 -23.32
N ILE A 106 -5.66 -1.56 -22.58
CA ILE A 106 -4.62 -2.46 -23.10
C ILE A 106 -4.82 -3.82 -22.46
N ASP A 107 -4.82 -4.87 -23.29
CA ASP A 107 -4.86 -6.25 -22.81
C ASP A 107 -3.44 -6.74 -22.45
N PRO A 108 -3.27 -7.52 -21.36
CA PRO A 108 -1.98 -8.13 -21.02
C PRO A 108 -1.31 -8.91 -22.15
N THR A 109 -2.10 -9.54 -23.03
CA THR A 109 -1.58 -10.25 -24.22
C THR A 109 -0.87 -9.35 -25.22
N ASP A 110 -1.13 -8.05 -25.17
CA ASP A 110 -0.55 -7.07 -26.08
C ASP A 110 0.56 -6.23 -25.44
N PHE A 111 0.94 -6.44 -24.16
CA PHE A 111 1.91 -5.58 -23.46
C PHE A 111 3.21 -5.35 -24.23
N SER A 112 3.78 -6.40 -24.84
CA SER A 112 5.02 -6.32 -25.64
C SER A 112 4.90 -5.45 -26.90
N LYS A 113 3.69 -5.16 -27.38
CA LYS A 113 3.44 -4.23 -28.49
C LYS A 113 3.50 -2.77 -28.03
N TYR A 114 3.30 -2.50 -26.75
CA TYR A 114 3.20 -1.16 -26.20
C TYR A 114 4.48 -0.71 -25.49
N PHE A 115 5.13 -1.58 -24.72
CA PHE A 115 6.26 -1.18 -23.87
C PHE A 115 7.31 -2.27 -23.69
N ASP A 116 8.51 -1.84 -23.30
CA ASP A 116 9.70 -2.68 -23.14
C ASP A 116 9.88 -3.16 -21.69
N ILE A 117 9.50 -2.34 -20.70
CA ILE A 117 9.64 -2.61 -19.27
C ILE A 117 8.50 -1.95 -18.48
N ALA A 118 8.03 -2.61 -17.42
CA ALA A 118 7.10 -2.03 -16.45
C ALA A 118 7.81 -1.43 -15.23
N PHE A 119 7.51 -0.17 -14.90
CA PHE A 119 7.85 0.44 -13.63
C PHE A 119 6.66 0.33 -12.68
N LEU A 120 6.81 -0.43 -11.60
CA LEU A 120 5.73 -0.72 -10.65
C LEU A 120 5.63 0.39 -9.58
N CYS A 121 4.50 1.11 -9.59
CA CYS A 121 4.13 2.08 -8.55
C CYS A 121 2.86 1.67 -7.78
N LEU A 122 2.39 0.43 -7.97
CA LEU A 122 1.25 -0.13 -7.25
C LEU A 122 1.62 -0.40 -5.79
N HIS A 123 0.66 -0.23 -4.88
CA HIS A 123 0.83 -0.44 -3.44
C HIS A 123 -0.22 -1.42 -2.90
N GLY A 124 0.08 -2.05 -1.77
CA GLY A 124 -0.79 -3.00 -1.07
C GLY A 124 -1.05 -4.29 -1.87
N PRO A 125 -2.17 -4.98 -1.58
CA PRO A 125 -2.55 -6.20 -2.30
C PRO A 125 -2.59 -5.98 -3.82
N TYR A 126 -2.29 -7.02 -4.58
CA TYR A 126 -2.07 -7.04 -6.03
C TYR A 126 -0.82 -6.32 -6.54
N GLY A 127 -0.32 -5.29 -5.84
CA GLY A 127 0.89 -4.54 -6.21
C GLY A 127 2.16 -5.05 -5.54
N GLU A 128 2.07 -5.41 -4.27
CA GLU A 128 3.22 -5.77 -3.42
C GLU A 128 3.17 -7.22 -2.93
N ASP A 129 2.20 -8.02 -3.38
CA ASP A 129 2.00 -9.42 -2.96
C ASP A 129 2.50 -10.46 -3.97
N GLY A 130 3.14 -10.01 -5.06
CA GLY A 130 3.63 -10.87 -6.12
C GLY A 130 2.64 -11.11 -7.28
N THR A 131 1.39 -10.62 -7.18
CA THR A 131 0.37 -10.87 -8.22
C THR A 131 0.72 -10.19 -9.55
N ILE A 132 1.00 -8.89 -9.54
CA ILE A 132 1.37 -8.17 -10.77
C ILE A 132 2.72 -8.64 -11.32
N GLN A 133 3.66 -8.99 -10.44
CA GLN A 133 4.94 -9.59 -10.80
C GLN A 133 4.74 -10.93 -11.52
N GLY A 134 3.80 -11.75 -11.05
CA GLY A 134 3.40 -13.00 -11.69
C GLY A 134 2.83 -12.79 -13.09
N LEU A 135 1.95 -11.81 -13.28
CA LEU A 135 1.40 -11.45 -14.59
C LEU A 135 2.52 -11.04 -15.56
N LEU A 136 3.41 -10.14 -15.15
CA LEU A 136 4.50 -9.65 -15.99
C LEU A 136 5.51 -10.76 -16.30
N ARG A 137 5.78 -11.65 -15.33
CA ARG A 137 6.61 -12.85 -15.54
C ARG A 137 6.00 -13.80 -16.55
N TRP A 138 4.68 -14.04 -16.48
CA TRP A 138 3.98 -14.90 -17.43
C TRP A 138 4.14 -14.39 -18.87
N TYR A 139 4.02 -13.08 -19.08
CA TYR A 139 4.20 -12.44 -20.39
C TYR A 139 5.66 -12.08 -20.73
N GLN A 140 6.63 -12.46 -19.89
CA GLN A 140 8.06 -12.16 -20.06
C GLN A 140 8.37 -10.67 -20.25
N ILE A 141 7.64 -9.79 -19.56
CA ILE A 141 7.85 -8.34 -19.57
C ILE A 141 8.72 -7.92 -18.37
N PRO A 142 9.95 -7.42 -18.56
CA PRO A 142 10.80 -6.98 -17.46
C PRO A 142 10.09 -5.96 -16.59
N TYR A 143 10.40 -5.94 -15.29
CA TYR A 143 9.76 -5.03 -14.36
C TYR A 143 10.65 -4.64 -13.19
N THR A 144 10.37 -3.50 -12.58
CA THR A 144 11.16 -2.93 -11.50
C THR A 144 10.87 -3.54 -10.13
N GLY A 145 11.89 -3.62 -9.26
CA GLY A 145 11.74 -4.03 -7.86
C GLY A 145 11.90 -5.54 -7.65
N SER A 146 11.38 -6.04 -6.53
CA SER A 146 11.51 -7.45 -6.15
C SER A 146 10.58 -8.38 -6.93
N ASP A 147 10.96 -9.66 -7.02
CA ASP A 147 10.17 -10.73 -7.66
C ASP A 147 8.97 -11.19 -6.80
N ILE A 148 8.28 -12.23 -7.24
CA ILE A 148 7.05 -12.76 -6.64
C ILE A 148 7.25 -13.15 -5.16
N LEU A 149 8.25 -14.00 -4.85
CA LEU A 149 8.43 -14.55 -3.51
C LEU A 149 8.77 -13.47 -2.46
N PRO A 150 9.77 -12.59 -2.66
CA PRO A 150 10.06 -11.53 -1.69
C PRO A 150 8.87 -10.61 -1.45
N SER A 151 8.10 -10.30 -2.51
CA SER A 151 6.89 -9.48 -2.43
C SER A 151 5.82 -10.15 -1.55
N ALA A 152 5.50 -11.41 -1.85
CA ALA A 152 4.53 -12.20 -1.08
C ALA A 152 4.92 -12.36 0.41
N LEU A 153 6.22 -12.52 0.69
CA LEU A 153 6.75 -12.64 2.05
C LEU A 153 6.68 -11.32 2.82
N ALA A 154 7.03 -10.21 2.17
CA ALA A 154 7.10 -8.90 2.81
C ALA A 154 5.72 -8.33 3.18
N ILE A 155 4.71 -8.51 2.33
CA ILE A 155 3.37 -7.95 2.61
C ILE A 155 2.61 -8.70 3.70
N ASN A 156 2.89 -10.00 3.92
CA ASN A 156 2.12 -10.85 4.82
C ASN A 156 2.68 -10.83 6.24
N LYS A 157 2.20 -9.89 7.06
CA LYS A 157 2.68 -9.68 8.44
C LYS A 157 2.58 -10.93 9.33
N VAL A 158 1.54 -11.75 9.13
CA VAL A 158 1.34 -12.98 9.94
C VAL A 158 2.40 -14.03 9.62
N PHE A 159 2.73 -14.22 8.34
CA PHE A 159 3.78 -15.15 7.94
C PHE A 159 5.18 -14.59 8.24
N GLN A 160 5.39 -13.32 7.91
CA GLN A 160 6.61 -12.57 8.15
C GLN A 160 7.08 -12.72 9.60
N GLN A 161 6.19 -12.50 10.58
CA GLN A 161 6.59 -12.63 11.99
C GLN A 161 7.16 -14.00 12.35
N LYS A 162 6.56 -15.09 11.86
CA LYS A 162 7.05 -16.45 12.11
C LYS A 162 8.45 -16.64 11.52
N LEU A 163 8.66 -16.17 10.30
CA LEU A 163 9.94 -16.22 9.60
C LEU A 163 11.02 -15.42 10.34
N LEU A 164 10.69 -14.19 10.75
CA LEU A 164 11.62 -13.30 11.46
C LEU A 164 12.00 -13.84 12.84
N GLN A 165 11.03 -14.38 13.57
CA GLN A 165 11.28 -14.98 14.89
C GLN A 165 12.23 -16.18 14.77
N GLN A 166 12.00 -17.07 13.81
CA GLN A 166 12.86 -18.23 13.56
C GLN A 166 14.26 -17.83 13.08
N SER A 167 14.40 -16.66 12.45
CA SER A 167 15.67 -16.13 11.98
C SER A 167 16.42 -15.30 13.04
N GLY A 168 15.93 -15.25 14.28
CA GLY A 168 16.60 -14.58 15.40
C GLY A 168 16.44 -13.06 15.42
N PHE A 169 15.48 -12.49 14.68
CA PHE A 169 15.16 -11.06 14.80
C PHE A 169 14.38 -10.80 16.09
N LEU A 170 14.66 -9.67 16.72
CA LEU A 170 13.87 -9.19 17.85
C LEU A 170 12.54 -8.65 17.31
N LEU A 171 11.43 -9.11 17.90
CA LEU A 171 10.06 -8.77 17.51
C LEU A 171 9.22 -8.47 18.75
N PRO A 172 8.17 -7.64 18.63
CA PRO A 172 7.19 -7.52 19.70
C PRO A 172 6.44 -8.86 19.86
N HIS A 173 6.01 -9.15 21.09
CA HIS A 173 5.04 -10.23 21.31
C HIS A 173 3.78 -9.96 20.49
N SER A 174 3.17 -11.02 19.96
CA SER A 174 2.07 -10.89 19.03
C SER A 174 1.10 -12.06 19.05
N VAL A 175 -0.11 -11.79 18.58
CA VAL A 175 -1.18 -12.77 18.37
C VAL A 175 -1.80 -12.49 16.99
N SER A 176 -2.01 -13.54 16.20
CA SER A 176 -2.78 -13.46 14.96
C SER A 176 -4.23 -13.87 15.21
N LEU A 177 -5.17 -13.20 14.56
CA LEU A 177 -6.59 -13.53 14.62
C LEU A 177 -7.17 -13.57 13.20
N THR A 178 -7.88 -14.63 12.84
CA THR A 178 -8.62 -14.70 11.57
C THR A 178 -10.02 -14.13 11.70
N GLN A 179 -10.58 -13.63 10.59
CA GLN A 179 -11.94 -13.12 10.58
C GLN A 179 -12.95 -14.20 10.98
N LYS A 180 -12.71 -15.46 10.58
CA LYS A 180 -13.57 -16.60 10.92
C LYS A 180 -13.56 -16.88 12.43
N GLU A 181 -12.39 -16.87 13.06
CA GLU A 181 -12.28 -17.03 14.51
C GLU A 181 -12.95 -15.87 15.23
N TRP A 182 -12.72 -14.63 14.76
CA TRP A 182 -13.40 -13.46 15.30
C TRP A 182 -14.92 -13.64 15.24
N LEU A 183 -15.50 -13.86 14.06
CA LEU A 183 -16.96 -13.96 13.90
C LEU A 183 -17.59 -15.12 14.70
N ARG A 184 -16.85 -16.19 14.99
CA ARG A 184 -17.31 -17.34 15.79
C ARG A 184 -17.11 -17.18 17.31
N THR A 185 -16.36 -16.18 17.73
CA THR A 185 -16.10 -15.96 19.16
C THR A 185 -17.27 -15.23 19.79
N ASP A 186 -18.07 -15.92 20.61
CA ASP A 186 -19.18 -15.30 21.34
C ASP A 186 -18.68 -14.40 22.48
N ASP A 187 -17.74 -14.92 23.29
CA ASP A 187 -17.18 -14.19 24.44
C ASP A 187 -15.98 -13.34 24.03
N LYS A 188 -16.26 -12.16 23.46
CA LYS A 188 -15.25 -11.16 23.10
C LYS A 188 -14.42 -10.69 24.30
N LYS A 189 -15.02 -10.65 25.49
CA LYS A 189 -14.36 -10.18 26.70
C LYS A 189 -13.27 -11.14 27.12
N LYS A 190 -13.54 -12.46 27.13
CA LYS A 190 -12.54 -13.47 27.43
C LYS A 190 -11.36 -13.43 26.44
N LEU A 191 -11.63 -13.27 25.15
CA LEU A 191 -10.58 -13.10 24.15
C LEU A 191 -9.72 -11.85 24.42
N PHE A 192 -10.36 -10.73 24.75
CA PHE A 192 -9.67 -9.49 25.09
C PHE A 192 -8.80 -9.62 26.36
N ASP A 193 -9.33 -10.26 27.41
CA ASP A 193 -8.62 -10.52 28.65
C ASP A 193 -7.38 -11.41 28.40
N GLN A 194 -7.51 -12.43 27.54
CA GLN A 194 -6.39 -13.32 27.15
C GLN A 194 -5.29 -12.58 26.36
N ILE A 195 -5.69 -11.75 25.38
CA ILE A 195 -4.75 -10.94 24.60
C ILE A 195 -4.02 -9.95 25.51
N THR A 196 -4.76 -9.28 26.40
CA THR A 196 -4.17 -8.32 27.36
C THR A 196 -3.21 -9.01 28.31
N ALA A 197 -3.52 -10.20 28.80
CA ALA A 197 -2.61 -10.98 29.64
C ALA A 197 -1.33 -11.43 28.90
N THR A 198 -1.41 -11.63 27.58
CA THR A 198 -0.28 -12.08 26.74
C THR A 198 0.61 -10.92 26.31
N LEU A 199 0.02 -9.79 25.89
CA LEU A 199 0.73 -8.68 25.25
C LEU A 199 1.00 -7.50 26.20
N GLY A 200 0.23 -7.38 27.28
CA GLY A 200 0.16 -6.15 28.07
C GLY A 200 -0.52 -5.00 27.32
N LEU A 201 -0.58 -3.83 27.96
CA LEU A 201 -1.02 -2.57 27.37
C LEU A 201 0.14 -1.56 27.38
N PRO A 202 0.26 -0.67 26.37
CA PRO A 202 -0.56 -0.63 25.16
C PRO A 202 -0.23 -1.76 24.17
N PHE A 203 -1.17 -2.07 23.28
CA PHE A 203 -0.94 -2.93 22.11
C PHE A 203 -1.52 -2.32 20.83
N VAL A 204 -1.14 -2.83 19.67
CA VAL A 204 -1.56 -2.33 18.36
C VAL A 204 -2.27 -3.41 17.59
N VAL A 205 -3.47 -3.11 17.07
CA VAL A 205 -4.25 -3.96 16.16
C VAL A 205 -4.01 -3.48 14.73
N LYS A 206 -3.59 -4.36 13.82
CA LYS A 206 -3.21 -4.03 12.44
C LYS A 206 -3.78 -5.05 11.44
N SER A 207 -4.19 -4.56 10.26
CA SER A 207 -4.47 -5.40 9.09
C SER A 207 -3.23 -6.18 8.64
N SER A 208 -3.40 -7.44 8.23
CA SER A 208 -2.25 -8.31 7.91
C SER A 208 -1.53 -8.01 6.59
N ARG A 209 -2.24 -7.51 5.57
CA ARG A 209 -1.71 -7.29 4.20
C ARG A 209 -1.90 -5.85 3.70
N GLN A 210 -2.10 -4.92 4.62
CA GLN A 210 -2.21 -3.49 4.30
C GLN A 210 -0.96 -2.75 4.76
N GLY A 211 -0.71 -1.59 4.15
CA GLY A 211 0.30 -0.66 4.64
C GLY A 211 0.03 -0.20 6.08
N SER A 212 1.10 0.22 6.77
CA SER A 212 1.11 0.65 8.19
C SER A 212 0.31 1.93 8.54
N SER A 213 -0.64 2.34 7.69
CA SER A 213 -1.52 3.51 7.91
C SER A 213 -3.00 3.16 7.81
N ILE A 214 -3.31 1.94 7.39
CA ILE A 214 -4.66 1.48 7.05
C ILE A 214 -5.03 0.35 8.00
N GLY A 215 -6.21 0.44 8.62
CA GLY A 215 -6.69 -0.61 9.53
C GLY A 215 -5.83 -0.77 10.79
N VAL A 216 -5.14 0.29 11.21
CA VAL A 216 -4.30 0.31 12.41
C VAL A 216 -4.99 1.08 13.54
N THR A 217 -4.97 0.52 14.75
CA THR A 217 -5.47 1.17 15.98
C THR A 217 -4.61 0.78 17.17
N ILE A 218 -4.28 1.75 18.04
CA ILE A 218 -3.58 1.52 19.30
C ILE A 218 -4.62 1.42 20.42
N ILE A 219 -4.50 0.38 21.25
CA ILE A 219 -5.31 0.19 22.46
C ILE A 219 -4.44 0.52 23.68
N GLU A 220 -4.73 1.65 24.32
CA GLU A 220 -3.99 2.15 25.48
C GLU A 220 -4.59 1.73 26.82
N HIS A 221 -5.90 1.47 26.83
CA HIS A 221 -6.66 1.20 28.03
C HIS A 221 -7.51 -0.06 27.86
N SER A 222 -7.82 -0.71 28.98
CA SER A 222 -8.63 -1.94 29.00
C SER A 222 -10.12 -1.61 28.80
N VAL A 223 -10.49 -1.26 27.57
CA VAL A 223 -11.86 -0.91 27.16
C VAL A 223 -12.30 -1.86 26.05
N LEU A 224 -13.25 -2.75 26.35
CA LEU A 224 -13.70 -3.81 25.44
C LEU A 224 -14.25 -3.26 24.11
N ASP A 225 -15.08 -2.22 24.16
CA ASP A 225 -15.67 -1.63 22.95
C ASP A 225 -14.61 -1.01 22.04
N ALA A 226 -13.57 -0.40 22.61
CA ALA A 226 -12.45 0.12 21.84
C ALA A 226 -11.69 -1.01 21.14
N PHE A 227 -11.49 -2.15 21.82
CA PHE A 227 -10.90 -3.34 21.23
C PHE A 227 -11.76 -3.93 20.10
N ILE A 228 -13.07 -4.10 20.31
CA ILE A 228 -14.01 -4.58 19.29
C ILE A 228 -13.96 -3.68 18.06
N ASN A 229 -14.02 -2.36 18.25
CA ASN A 229 -13.96 -1.39 17.16
C ASN A 229 -12.61 -1.41 16.43
N ALA A 230 -11.50 -1.59 17.15
CA ALA A 230 -10.17 -1.74 16.55
C ALA A 230 -10.06 -3.01 15.69
N VAL A 231 -10.58 -4.14 16.18
CA VAL A 231 -10.63 -5.39 15.42
C VAL A 231 -11.52 -5.25 14.19
N HIS A 232 -12.70 -4.65 14.33
CA HIS A 232 -13.60 -4.36 13.21
C HIS A 232 -12.92 -3.49 12.16
N LYS A 233 -12.28 -2.39 12.57
CA LYS A 233 -11.53 -1.50 11.67
C LYS A 233 -10.39 -2.23 10.94
N ALA A 234 -9.62 -3.06 11.63
CA ALA A 234 -8.53 -3.83 11.04
C ALA A 234 -9.01 -4.90 10.05
N PHE A 235 -10.24 -5.39 10.20
CA PHE A 235 -10.90 -6.28 9.24
C PHE A 235 -11.71 -5.55 8.16
N PHE A 236 -11.80 -4.22 8.19
CA PHE A 236 -12.73 -3.43 7.36
C PHE A 236 -14.19 -3.87 7.53
N MET A 237 -14.61 -3.92 8.79
CA MET A 237 -15.97 -4.16 9.21
C MET A 237 -16.46 -3.00 10.07
N GLU A 238 -17.77 -2.81 10.13
CA GLU A 238 -18.39 -1.82 11.01
C GLU A 238 -19.73 -2.33 11.51
N ALA A 239 -19.95 -2.28 12.82
CA ALA A 239 -21.22 -2.64 13.42
C ALA A 239 -22.09 -1.41 13.60
N ILE A 240 -23.37 -1.51 13.26
CA ILE A 240 -24.36 -0.44 13.47
C ILE A 240 -25.49 -0.98 14.33
N SER A 241 -25.76 -0.31 15.44
CA SER A 241 -26.90 -0.64 16.31
C SER A 241 -28.12 0.22 15.99
N TYR A 242 -29.30 -0.25 16.40
CA TYR A 242 -30.55 0.52 16.28
C TYR A 242 -30.44 1.88 16.98
N ASP A 243 -29.92 1.91 18.22
CA ASP A 243 -29.85 3.12 19.02
C ASP A 243 -28.87 4.14 18.39
N GLN A 244 -27.73 3.66 17.87
CA GLN A 244 -26.79 4.49 17.11
C GLN A 244 -27.46 5.06 15.86
N TRP A 245 -28.12 4.23 15.06
CA TRP A 245 -28.78 4.67 13.83
C TRP A 245 -29.87 5.71 14.11
N LYS A 246 -30.70 5.50 15.14
CA LYS A 246 -31.75 6.45 15.53
C LYS A 246 -31.21 7.77 16.08
N SER A 247 -29.99 7.78 16.61
CA SER A 247 -29.34 9.01 17.07
C SER A 247 -28.83 9.90 15.93
N TYR A 248 -28.59 9.34 14.74
CA TYR A 248 -28.03 10.09 13.63
C TYR A 248 -29.03 11.06 13.00
N THR A 249 -28.62 12.32 12.90
CA THR A 249 -29.22 13.30 12.01
C THR A 249 -28.90 13.00 10.54
N ARG A 250 -29.66 13.58 9.60
CA ARG A 250 -29.34 13.48 8.15
C ARG A 250 -27.91 13.93 7.83
N LYS A 251 -27.39 14.93 8.55
CA LYS A 251 -26.01 15.41 8.36
C LYS A 251 -24.99 14.38 8.83
N GLU A 252 -25.23 13.71 9.95
CA GLU A 252 -24.37 12.64 10.45
C GLU A 252 -24.41 11.41 9.54
N ILE A 253 -25.58 11.01 9.03
CA ILE A 253 -25.68 9.95 8.01
C ILE A 253 -24.85 10.31 6.77
N LYS A 254 -24.95 11.55 6.28
CA LYS A 254 -24.16 12.02 5.14
C LYS A 254 -22.66 11.95 5.41
N ASN A 255 -22.20 12.42 6.56
CA ASN A 255 -20.79 12.40 6.93
C ASN A 255 -20.27 10.97 7.10
N TRP A 256 -21.07 10.11 7.72
CA TRP A 256 -20.76 8.70 7.90
C TRP A 256 -20.63 7.98 6.55
N LEU A 257 -21.60 8.13 5.64
CA LEU A 257 -21.51 7.57 4.28
C LEU A 257 -20.32 8.14 3.50
N ALA A 258 -20.02 9.43 3.64
CA ALA A 258 -18.83 10.03 3.02
C ALA A 258 -17.53 9.37 3.50
N SER A 259 -17.44 9.07 4.80
CA SER A 259 -16.30 8.36 5.37
C SER A 259 -16.21 6.92 4.84
N LEU A 260 -17.35 6.23 4.71
CA LEU A 260 -17.41 4.87 4.15
C LEU A 260 -16.95 4.79 2.70
N ILE A 261 -17.31 5.79 1.88
CA ILE A 261 -16.95 5.83 0.45
C ILE A 261 -15.44 6.02 0.26
N ASP A 262 -14.78 6.77 1.14
CA ASP A 262 -13.36 7.11 0.99
C ASP A 262 -12.45 5.95 1.43
N VAL A 263 -11.89 5.22 0.46
CA VAL A 263 -11.02 4.05 0.73
C VAL A 263 -9.77 4.38 1.54
N ARG A 264 -9.40 5.66 1.67
CA ARG A 264 -8.25 6.08 2.49
C ARG A 264 -8.59 6.04 3.99
N GLU A 265 -9.86 6.22 4.34
CA GLU A 265 -10.32 6.33 5.73
C GLU A 265 -11.34 5.23 6.11
N GLY A 266 -12.36 4.96 5.27
CA GLY A 266 -13.43 4.00 5.53
C GLY A 266 -13.48 2.83 4.54
N MET A 267 -14.42 1.90 4.72
CA MET A 267 -14.37 0.55 4.13
C MET A 267 -14.30 0.47 2.60
N GLY A 268 -14.81 1.47 1.88
CA GLY A 268 -15.05 1.40 0.44
C GLY A 268 -16.25 0.51 0.10
N PHE A 269 -16.88 0.78 -1.04
CA PHE A 269 -17.91 -0.09 -1.61
C PHE A 269 -17.28 -1.04 -2.63
N PRO A 270 -17.84 -2.23 -2.90
CA PRO A 270 -19.09 -2.76 -2.34
C PRO A 270 -18.99 -3.23 -0.88
N LEU A 271 -20.11 -3.15 -0.16
CA LEU A 271 -20.26 -3.63 1.21
C LEU A 271 -21.21 -4.83 1.26
N ARG A 272 -21.02 -5.72 2.23
CA ARG A 272 -21.83 -6.91 2.44
C ARG A 272 -22.49 -6.88 3.82
N ILE A 273 -23.77 -7.27 3.85
CA ILE A 273 -24.51 -7.62 5.07
C ILE A 273 -25.01 -9.04 4.85
N ASP A 274 -24.57 -9.98 5.69
CA ASP A 274 -24.82 -11.41 5.50
C ASP A 274 -24.43 -11.87 4.08
N ASP A 275 -25.39 -12.29 3.26
CA ASP A 275 -25.16 -12.73 1.87
C ASP A 275 -25.51 -11.66 0.82
N GLN A 276 -26.01 -10.49 1.25
CA GLN A 276 -26.41 -9.40 0.35
C GLN A 276 -25.28 -8.40 0.13
N ILE A 277 -25.01 -8.06 -1.14
CA ILE A 277 -24.00 -7.07 -1.55
C ILE A 277 -24.68 -5.76 -1.94
N PHE A 278 -24.14 -4.67 -1.39
CA PHE A 278 -24.53 -3.29 -1.66
C PHE A 278 -23.40 -2.60 -2.41
N TYR A 279 -23.63 -2.30 -3.69
CA TYR A 279 -22.64 -1.62 -4.54
C TYR A 279 -22.62 -0.11 -4.33
N THR A 280 -23.75 0.47 -3.91
CA THR A 280 -23.89 1.92 -3.79
C THR A 280 -24.31 2.36 -2.39
N PRO A 281 -23.96 3.58 -1.97
CA PRO A 281 -24.47 4.17 -0.73
C PRO A 281 -26.00 4.31 -0.74
N TYR A 282 -26.63 4.52 -1.91
CA TYR A 282 -28.09 4.61 -2.04
C TYR A 282 -28.77 3.31 -1.58
N THR A 283 -28.37 2.19 -2.16
CA THR A 283 -28.99 0.89 -1.85
C THR A 283 -28.73 0.46 -0.41
N LEU A 284 -27.57 0.82 0.15
CA LEU A 284 -27.29 0.61 1.57
C LEU A 284 -28.19 1.48 2.45
N LEU A 285 -28.29 2.78 2.17
CA LEU A 285 -29.10 3.70 2.96
C LEU A 285 -30.57 3.27 3.00
N ASP A 286 -31.17 2.95 1.84
CA ASP A 286 -32.56 2.49 1.75
C ASP A 286 -32.78 1.22 2.61
N TYR A 287 -31.82 0.29 2.58
CA TYR A 287 -31.87 -0.92 3.39
C TYR A 287 -31.81 -0.61 4.89
N LEU A 288 -30.90 0.26 5.33
CA LEU A 288 -30.75 0.64 6.73
C LEU A 288 -31.96 1.38 7.27
N GLU A 289 -32.52 2.30 6.47
CA GLU A 289 -33.74 3.01 6.81
C GLU A 289 -34.92 2.07 7.02
N LEU A 290 -35.06 1.04 6.17
CA LEU A 290 -36.09 0.01 6.28
C LEU A 290 -35.84 -0.92 7.48
N TYR A 291 -34.61 -1.42 7.64
CA TYR A 291 -34.25 -2.38 8.68
C TYR A 291 -34.48 -1.79 10.08
N PHE A 292 -33.98 -0.57 10.32
CA PHE A 292 -34.12 0.11 11.61
C PHE A 292 -35.41 0.94 11.74
N GLN A 293 -36.48 0.64 11.00
CA GLN A 293 -37.80 1.22 11.28
C GLN A 293 -38.30 0.80 12.66
N LYS A 294 -38.01 -0.45 13.06
CA LYS A 294 -38.31 -1.03 14.37
C LYS A 294 -37.00 -1.37 15.10
N LYS A 295 -37.07 -1.60 16.42
CA LYS A 295 -35.91 -2.06 17.18
C LYS A 295 -35.47 -3.43 16.65
N GLN A 296 -34.27 -3.49 16.11
CA GLN A 296 -33.66 -4.67 15.52
C GLN A 296 -32.28 -4.94 16.14
N PRO A 297 -31.75 -6.17 16.02
CA PRO A 297 -30.35 -6.46 16.36
C PRO A 297 -29.37 -5.56 15.60
N PRO A 298 -28.14 -5.37 16.12
CA PRO A 298 -27.09 -4.72 15.36
C PRO A 298 -26.76 -5.50 14.08
N ILE A 299 -26.42 -4.76 13.03
CA ILE A 299 -25.92 -5.32 11.77
C ILE A 299 -24.40 -5.16 11.71
N LEU A 300 -23.75 -6.04 10.96
CA LEU A 300 -22.32 -5.94 10.67
C LEU A 300 -22.13 -5.70 9.17
N LEU A 301 -21.64 -4.53 8.82
CA LEU A 301 -21.15 -4.22 7.49
C LEU A 301 -19.75 -4.80 7.32
N ILE A 302 -19.50 -5.46 6.19
CA ILE A 302 -18.19 -6.04 5.86
C ILE A 302 -17.80 -5.60 4.45
N SER A 303 -16.60 -5.04 4.26
CA SER A 303 -16.07 -4.78 2.92
C SER A 303 -15.94 -6.07 2.11
N THR A 304 -16.26 -6.05 0.81
CA THR A 304 -15.97 -7.20 -0.06
C THR A 304 -14.47 -7.43 -0.26
N GLN A 305 -13.65 -6.42 0.07
CA GLN A 305 -12.19 -6.49 0.11
C GLN A 305 -11.67 -6.57 1.57
N ALA A 306 -12.50 -7.07 2.50
CA ALA A 306 -12.12 -7.23 3.90
C ALA A 306 -10.88 -8.12 4.08
N GLU A 307 -10.14 -7.85 5.16
CA GLU A 307 -9.02 -8.70 5.52
C GLU A 307 -9.50 -10.06 6.05
N THR A 308 -8.74 -11.11 5.78
CA THR A 308 -9.03 -12.46 6.29
C THR A 308 -8.33 -12.72 7.62
N SER A 309 -7.29 -11.94 7.92
CA SER A 309 -6.48 -12.03 9.13
C SER A 309 -5.97 -10.66 9.57
N ILE A 310 -5.77 -10.51 10.86
CA ILE A 310 -5.13 -9.35 11.48
C ILE A 310 -4.02 -9.81 12.42
N ILE A 311 -3.20 -8.86 12.83
CA ILE A 311 -2.14 -9.06 13.81
C ILE A 311 -2.32 -8.06 14.96
N ILE A 312 -2.13 -8.56 16.18
CA ILE A 312 -2.21 -7.78 17.41
C ILE A 312 -0.87 -7.90 18.08
N GLU A 313 -0.18 -6.79 18.29
CA GLU A 313 1.22 -6.77 18.71
C GLU A 313 1.39 -5.86 19.93
N ALA A 314 2.26 -6.25 20.86
CA ALA A 314 2.67 -5.37 21.94
C ALA A 314 3.21 -4.05 21.37
N PHE A 315 2.86 -2.92 21.99
CA PHE A 315 3.31 -1.63 21.54
C PHE A 315 4.83 -1.49 21.74
N ILE A 316 5.53 -1.07 20.69
CA ILE A 316 6.97 -0.83 20.76
C ILE A 316 7.21 0.61 21.20
N GLN A 317 7.73 0.78 22.41
CA GLN A 317 8.22 2.07 22.87
C GLN A 317 9.61 2.34 22.27
N GLY A 318 9.73 3.42 21.51
CA GLY A 318 10.98 3.81 20.88
C GLY A 318 10.80 4.83 19.77
N ARG A 319 11.92 5.14 19.12
CA ARG A 319 11.98 6.05 17.97
C ARG A 319 11.81 5.25 16.68
N GLU A 320 10.81 5.59 15.88
CA GLU A 320 10.51 4.94 14.60
C GLU A 320 11.47 5.44 13.51
N PHE A 321 12.03 4.51 12.74
CA PHE A 321 12.88 4.80 11.61
C PHE A 321 12.49 4.01 10.37
N SER A 322 12.87 4.56 9.21
CA SER A 322 12.84 3.87 7.92
C SER A 322 14.25 3.84 7.33
N CYS A 323 14.66 2.71 6.77
CA CYS A 323 15.95 2.53 6.10
C CYS A 323 15.72 1.97 4.70
N MET A 324 16.04 2.75 3.68
CA MET A 324 16.05 2.25 2.29
C MET A 324 17.30 1.41 2.06
N ILE A 325 17.11 0.24 1.46
CA ILE A 325 18.19 -0.57 0.93
C ILE A 325 18.13 -0.47 -0.58
N LEU A 326 19.24 -0.13 -1.22
CA LEU A 326 19.43 -0.26 -2.67
C LEU A 326 20.32 -1.46 -2.94
N GLU A 327 20.05 -2.22 -3.98
CA GLU A 327 20.91 -3.32 -4.41
C GLU A 327 21.88 -2.80 -5.48
N ALA A 328 23.18 -2.84 -5.22
CA ALA A 328 24.19 -2.54 -6.22
C ALA A 328 24.50 -3.75 -7.10
N GLU A 329 25.47 -3.61 -8.01
CA GLU A 329 25.93 -4.70 -8.86
C GLU A 329 26.27 -5.97 -8.05
N LYS A 330 26.01 -7.12 -8.67
CA LYS A 330 26.23 -8.46 -8.08
C LYS A 330 25.42 -8.74 -6.79
N GLY A 331 24.31 -8.03 -6.59
CA GLY A 331 23.41 -8.27 -5.47
C GLY A 331 23.89 -7.69 -4.13
N ASN A 332 24.83 -6.74 -4.15
CA ASN A 332 25.37 -6.17 -2.92
C ASN A 332 24.42 -5.11 -2.31
N PRO A 333 23.84 -5.32 -1.13
CA PRO A 333 22.91 -4.35 -0.53
C PRO A 333 23.63 -3.14 0.07
N ILE A 334 23.19 -1.94 -0.33
CA ILE A 334 23.66 -0.65 0.14
C ILE A 334 22.54 0.02 0.97
N PRO A 335 22.69 0.08 2.29
CA PRO A 335 21.73 0.76 3.16
C PRO A 335 21.96 2.27 3.11
N LEU A 336 20.91 3.02 2.80
CA LEU A 336 20.91 4.48 2.85
C LEU A 336 20.91 4.99 4.30
N PRO A 337 21.14 6.30 4.55
CA PRO A 337 21.00 6.88 5.88
C PRO A 337 19.58 6.72 6.44
N PRO A 338 19.39 6.02 7.59
CA PRO A 338 18.07 5.86 8.18
C PRO A 338 17.42 7.22 8.48
N THR A 339 16.14 7.33 8.19
CA THR A 339 15.32 8.50 8.52
C THR A 339 14.51 8.22 9.77
N GLU A 340 14.50 9.15 10.71
CA GLU A 340 13.54 9.15 11.82
C GLU A 340 12.29 9.95 11.47
N MET A 341 11.13 9.45 11.89
CA MET A 341 9.90 10.23 11.93
C MET A 341 9.80 10.94 13.28
N VAL A 342 10.16 12.23 13.32
CA VAL A 342 10.11 13.01 14.55
C VAL A 342 8.66 13.37 14.84
N LYS A 343 8.11 12.76 15.89
CA LYS A 343 6.70 12.91 16.28
C LYS A 343 6.44 14.35 16.77
N GLY A 344 5.47 15.02 16.16
CA GLY A 344 4.74 16.11 16.80
C GLY A 344 3.70 15.56 17.79
N LYS A 345 2.81 16.40 18.32
CA LYS A 345 1.69 15.97 19.20
C LYS A 345 0.56 15.19 18.48
N VAL A 346 0.78 14.67 17.26
CA VAL A 346 -0.28 14.10 16.41
C VAL A 346 -0.09 12.59 16.28
N HIS A 347 -1.16 11.82 16.47
CA HIS A 347 -1.19 10.37 16.25
C HIS A 347 -1.03 10.04 14.75
N PHE A 348 -0.34 8.94 14.41
CA PHE A 348 -0.13 8.52 13.02
C PHE A 348 -1.41 7.98 12.39
N ASP A 349 -2.09 8.80 11.62
CA ASP A 349 -3.09 8.38 10.64
C ASP A 349 -2.53 8.49 9.21
N TYR A 350 -3.30 8.02 8.23
CA TYR A 350 -3.00 8.17 6.80
C TYR A 350 -2.60 9.62 6.45
N ARG A 351 -3.32 10.61 6.99
CA ARG A 351 -3.09 12.02 6.68
C ARG A 351 -1.72 12.47 7.15
N ALA A 352 -1.30 12.08 8.36
CA ALA A 352 -0.01 12.44 8.94
C ALA A 352 1.20 11.90 8.15
N LYS A 353 1.10 10.70 7.56
CA LYS A 353 2.21 10.08 6.81
C LYS A 353 2.41 10.63 5.40
N TYR A 354 1.32 11.06 4.74
CA TYR A 354 1.35 11.42 3.32
C TYR A 354 1.14 12.92 3.04
N LEU A 355 0.56 13.71 3.95
CA LEU A 355 0.41 15.16 3.74
C LEU A 355 1.69 15.93 4.16
N PRO A 356 2.19 16.86 3.31
CA PRO A 356 3.35 17.67 3.63
C PRO A 356 3.17 18.49 4.93
N GLY A 357 4.22 18.57 5.74
CA GLY A 357 4.30 19.47 6.90
C GLY A 357 3.76 18.93 8.23
N ILE A 358 3.14 17.74 8.26
CA ILE A 358 2.58 17.17 9.50
C ILE A 358 3.64 16.42 10.33
N VAL A 359 4.48 15.62 9.68
CA VAL A 359 5.57 14.86 10.34
C VAL A 359 6.91 15.34 9.83
N ARG A 360 7.81 15.74 10.74
CA ARG A 360 9.18 16.13 10.39
C ARG A 360 10.02 14.87 10.20
N LYS A 361 10.71 14.79 9.06
CA LYS A 361 11.66 13.72 8.74
C LYS A 361 13.07 14.19 9.05
N GLN A 362 13.84 13.38 9.77
CA GLN A 362 15.23 13.69 10.11
C GLN A 362 16.14 12.62 9.47
N THR A 363 16.96 13.02 8.50
CA THR A 363 17.93 12.15 7.82
C THR A 363 19.31 12.78 7.84
N PRO A 364 20.36 12.04 8.22
CA PRO A 364 20.27 10.81 9.02
C PRO A 364 19.54 11.06 10.36
N MET A 365 18.95 10.02 10.92
CA MET A 365 18.48 10.00 12.31
C MET A 365 19.63 10.34 13.27
N VAL A 366 19.34 11.11 14.32
CA VAL A 366 20.35 11.54 15.31
C VAL A 366 20.63 10.40 16.30
N LEU A 367 21.71 9.67 16.05
CA LEU A 367 22.22 8.54 16.83
C LEU A 367 23.75 8.46 16.73
N SER A 368 24.38 7.68 17.62
CA SER A 368 25.82 7.40 17.49
C SER A 368 26.13 6.62 16.20
N THR A 369 27.34 6.80 15.66
CA THR A 369 27.77 6.07 14.45
C THR A 369 27.68 4.55 14.63
N ALA A 370 27.93 4.04 15.84
CA ALA A 370 27.80 2.61 16.15
C ALA A 370 26.36 2.12 16.00
N LEU A 371 25.37 2.89 16.49
CA LEU A 371 23.96 2.54 16.38
C LEU A 371 23.45 2.64 14.94
N LEU A 372 23.84 3.69 14.20
CA LEU A 372 23.50 3.81 12.78
C LEU A 372 24.04 2.62 11.98
N LYS A 373 25.27 2.16 12.26
CA LYS A 373 25.84 0.95 11.66
C LYS A 373 25.07 -0.31 12.03
N ARG A 374 24.61 -0.46 13.29
CA ARG A 374 23.78 -1.59 13.73
C ARG A 374 22.43 -1.63 12.99
N ILE A 375 21.73 -0.48 12.89
CA ILE A 375 20.46 -0.38 12.15
C ILE A 375 20.65 -0.80 10.70
N ARG A 376 21.64 -0.21 10.02
CA ARG A 376 21.94 -0.52 8.62
C ARG A 376 22.27 -2.00 8.42
N LYS A 377 23.06 -2.60 9.32
CA LYS A 377 23.39 -4.03 9.28
C LYS A 377 22.15 -4.91 9.43
N GLN A 378 21.27 -4.62 10.39
CA GLN A 378 20.05 -5.41 10.56
C GLN A 378 19.08 -5.25 9.37
N ALA A 379 18.96 -4.04 8.82
CA ALA A 379 18.15 -3.81 7.62
C ALA A 379 18.69 -4.57 6.40
N ILE A 380 20.02 -4.64 6.21
CA ILE A 380 20.65 -5.52 5.21
C ILE A 380 20.30 -6.99 5.46
N ASN A 381 20.45 -7.46 6.70
CA ASN A 381 20.17 -8.86 7.02
C ASN A 381 18.71 -9.23 6.69
N LEU A 382 17.77 -8.33 6.96
CA LEU A 382 16.36 -8.54 6.62
C LEU A 382 16.12 -8.53 5.10
N PHE A 383 16.73 -7.58 4.39
CA PHE A 383 16.68 -7.52 2.92
C PHE A 383 17.15 -8.83 2.29
N GLN A 384 18.26 -9.37 2.79
CA GLN A 384 18.83 -10.65 2.33
C GLN A 384 17.99 -11.86 2.74
N LEU A 385 17.47 -11.89 3.97
CA LEU A 385 16.62 -12.98 4.45
C LEU A 385 15.37 -13.15 3.58
N LEU A 386 14.76 -12.03 3.17
CA LEU A 386 13.56 -12.03 2.33
C LEU A 386 13.87 -12.18 0.84
N ASP A 387 15.15 -12.31 0.45
CA ASP A 387 15.60 -12.35 -0.94
C ASP A 387 15.11 -11.14 -1.76
N CYS A 388 15.02 -9.96 -1.11
CA CYS A 388 14.62 -8.73 -1.79
C CYS A 388 15.64 -8.37 -2.88
N GLN A 389 15.16 -7.72 -3.94
CA GLN A 389 15.97 -7.32 -5.10
C GLN A 389 15.77 -5.85 -5.42
N VAL A 390 16.77 -5.23 -6.06
CA VAL A 390 16.78 -3.84 -6.55
C VAL A 390 16.70 -2.80 -5.45
N TYR A 391 15.64 -2.78 -4.65
CA TYR A 391 15.48 -1.94 -3.48
C TYR A 391 14.38 -2.45 -2.55
N ALA A 392 14.43 -2.03 -1.28
CA ALA A 392 13.33 -2.21 -0.33
C ALA A 392 13.34 -1.08 0.71
N ARG A 393 12.21 -0.82 1.34
CA ARG A 393 12.11 0.01 2.54
C ARG A 393 11.94 -0.88 3.76
N ILE A 394 12.89 -0.80 4.70
CA ILE A 394 12.82 -1.52 5.97
C ILE A 394 12.47 -0.53 7.08
N ASP A 395 11.29 -0.70 7.67
CA ASP A 395 10.82 0.10 8.79
C ASP A 395 11.07 -0.62 10.13
N GLY A 396 11.39 0.15 11.17
CA GLY A 396 11.68 -0.40 12.49
C GLY A 396 11.68 0.64 13.61
N PHE A 397 12.01 0.19 14.80
CA PHE A 397 12.10 0.99 16.01
C PHE A 397 13.46 0.79 16.66
N ILE A 398 13.99 1.85 17.25
CA ILE A 398 15.08 1.77 18.23
C ILE A 398 14.53 2.14 19.61
N THR A 399 14.67 1.23 20.57
CA THR A 399 14.21 1.43 21.95
C THR A 399 15.17 2.31 22.73
N ASP A 400 14.76 2.77 23.92
CA ASP A 400 15.60 3.57 24.82
C ASP A 400 16.85 2.78 25.29
N ASP A 401 16.75 1.45 25.36
CA ASP A 401 17.85 0.53 25.65
C ASP A 401 18.75 0.23 24.43
N ASN A 402 18.53 0.91 23.31
CA ASN A 402 19.23 0.73 22.03
C ASN A 402 19.07 -0.66 21.41
N GLU A 403 17.94 -1.32 21.67
CA GLU A 403 17.50 -2.51 20.93
C GLU A 403 16.82 -2.09 19.63
N ILE A 404 17.06 -2.87 18.58
CA ILE A 404 16.53 -2.59 17.23
C ILE A 404 15.50 -3.66 16.91
N ILE A 405 14.28 -3.22 16.65
CA ILE A 405 13.14 -4.07 16.33
C ILE A 405 12.69 -3.73 14.92
N LEU A 406 12.84 -4.66 13.98
CA LEU A 406 12.36 -4.48 12.61
C LEU A 406 10.88 -4.87 12.56
N ASN A 407 10.07 -4.04 11.89
CA ASN A 407 8.62 -4.15 11.93
C ASN A 407 8.01 -4.42 10.55
N ASP A 408 8.34 -3.62 9.54
CA ASP A 408 7.64 -3.67 8.23
C ASP A 408 8.65 -3.57 7.07
N PRO A 409 9.01 -4.70 6.42
CA PRO A 409 9.69 -4.71 5.13
C PRO A 409 8.71 -4.39 4.01
N ASN A 410 9.07 -3.48 3.10
CA ASN A 410 8.25 -3.12 1.95
C ASN A 410 9.11 -3.30 0.69
N THR A 411 8.68 -4.17 -0.22
CA THR A 411 9.39 -4.42 -1.50
C THR A 411 9.14 -3.35 -2.55
N THR A 412 8.16 -2.47 -2.29
CA THR A 412 8.04 -1.19 -2.99
C THR A 412 8.21 -0.03 -2.01
N ALA A 413 8.35 1.18 -2.54
CA ALA A 413 8.45 2.38 -1.73
C ALA A 413 7.50 3.43 -2.31
N GLY A 414 6.96 4.28 -1.43
CA GLY A 414 6.16 5.41 -1.89
C GLY A 414 6.96 6.25 -2.89
N MET A 415 6.36 6.56 -4.03
CA MET A 415 7.04 7.28 -5.12
C MET A 415 6.75 8.79 -5.10
N HIS A 416 6.11 9.32 -4.06
CA HIS A 416 5.95 10.77 -3.88
C HIS A 416 7.32 11.43 -3.57
N PRO A 417 7.63 12.67 -4.02
CA PRO A 417 8.95 13.28 -3.81
C PRO A 417 9.35 13.42 -2.34
N ALA A 418 8.36 13.55 -1.44
CA ALA A 418 8.58 13.61 0.00
C ALA A 418 8.76 12.24 0.66
N SER A 419 8.78 11.13 -0.07
CA SER A 419 8.92 9.78 0.47
C SER A 419 10.36 9.48 0.95
N PHE A 420 10.51 8.39 1.72
CA PHE A 420 11.83 7.98 2.22
C PHE A 420 12.82 7.64 1.10
N LEU A 421 12.36 7.09 -0.02
CA LEU A 421 13.19 6.73 -1.16
C LEU A 421 13.96 7.95 -1.69
N PHE A 422 13.24 9.01 -2.06
CA PHE A 422 13.88 10.22 -2.59
C PHE A 422 14.62 11.01 -1.53
N HIS A 423 14.07 11.10 -0.31
CA HIS A 423 14.70 11.85 0.78
C HIS A 423 16.07 11.25 1.18
N GLN A 424 16.16 9.92 1.34
CA GLN A 424 17.41 9.26 1.71
C GLN A 424 18.40 9.20 0.54
N ALA A 425 17.91 9.09 -0.70
CA ALA A 425 18.76 9.15 -1.88
C ALA A 425 19.38 10.55 -2.07
N ALA A 426 18.63 11.61 -1.81
CA ALA A 426 19.13 12.98 -1.87
C ALA A 426 20.28 13.22 -0.86
N GLU A 427 20.23 12.60 0.32
CA GLU A 427 21.30 12.70 1.33
C GLU A 427 22.64 12.14 0.83
N ILE A 428 22.61 11.21 -0.13
CA ILE A 428 23.82 10.67 -0.78
C ILE A 428 24.08 11.29 -2.16
N GLY A 429 23.40 12.40 -2.49
CA GLY A 429 23.61 13.17 -3.71
C GLY A 429 22.88 12.64 -4.96
N LEU A 430 21.97 11.66 -4.82
CA LEU A 430 21.18 11.16 -5.94
C LEU A 430 19.90 11.97 -6.11
N HIS A 431 19.75 12.64 -7.25
CA HIS A 431 18.49 13.28 -7.62
C HIS A 431 17.48 12.27 -8.20
N PRO A 432 16.18 12.60 -8.25
CA PRO A 432 15.13 11.65 -8.64
C PRO A 432 15.36 10.93 -9.98
N THR A 433 15.81 11.64 -11.02
CA THR A 433 16.06 11.06 -12.35
C THR A 433 17.19 10.03 -12.33
N GLN A 434 18.28 10.29 -11.60
CA GLN A 434 19.36 9.32 -11.39
C GLN A 434 18.86 8.07 -10.66
N LEU A 435 18.09 8.26 -9.60
CA LEU A 435 17.58 7.16 -8.79
C LEU A 435 16.63 6.25 -9.58
N LEU A 436 15.69 6.83 -10.33
CA LEU A 436 14.76 6.06 -11.16
C LEU A 436 15.49 5.33 -12.30
N THR A 437 16.49 5.96 -12.90
CA THR A 437 17.35 5.32 -13.92
C THR A 437 18.11 4.14 -13.32
N PHE A 438 18.68 4.32 -12.12
CA PHE A 438 19.35 3.25 -11.37
C PHE A 438 18.41 2.08 -11.09
N ILE A 439 17.19 2.34 -10.61
CA ILE A 439 16.19 1.29 -10.34
C ILE A 439 15.89 0.49 -11.62
N ILE A 440 15.69 1.15 -12.76
CA ILE A 440 15.45 0.47 -14.05
C ILE A 440 16.66 -0.37 -14.44
N GLN A 441 17.87 0.20 -14.42
CA GLN A 441 19.11 -0.50 -14.79
C GLN A 441 19.31 -1.76 -13.93
N ARG A 442 19.23 -1.61 -12.61
CA ARG A 442 19.42 -2.73 -11.69
C ARG A 442 18.34 -3.79 -11.85
N SER A 443 17.09 -3.38 -12.11
CA SER A 443 16.01 -4.33 -12.38
C SER A 443 16.27 -5.14 -13.65
N LEU A 444 16.76 -4.51 -14.73
CA LEU A 444 17.15 -5.22 -15.95
C LEU A 444 18.32 -6.18 -15.71
N GLU A 445 19.30 -5.80 -14.89
CA GLU A 445 20.41 -6.69 -14.51
C GLU A 445 19.91 -7.92 -13.75
N VAL A 446 19.02 -7.75 -12.77
CA VAL A 446 18.40 -8.87 -12.04
C VAL A 446 17.65 -9.80 -12.99
N ARG A 447 16.82 -9.27 -13.90
CA ARG A 447 16.08 -10.11 -14.86
C ARG A 447 17.00 -10.79 -15.87
N LYS A 448 18.08 -10.13 -16.31
CA LYS A 448 19.13 -10.75 -17.13
C LYS A 448 19.75 -11.95 -16.41
N ASP A 449 20.10 -11.80 -15.13
CA ASP A 449 20.71 -12.88 -14.33
C ASP A 449 19.72 -14.05 -14.10
N GLN A 450 18.42 -13.77 -14.17
CA GLN A 450 17.35 -14.78 -14.19
C GLN A 450 17.08 -15.39 -15.59
N GLY A 451 17.87 -15.03 -16.62
CA GLY A 451 17.79 -15.61 -17.96
C GLY A 451 16.89 -14.88 -18.96
N TRP A 452 16.48 -13.63 -18.68
CA TRP A 452 15.57 -12.89 -19.56
C TRP A 452 16.37 -12.21 -20.69
N LEU A 453 16.32 -12.78 -21.90
CA LEU A 453 17.08 -12.28 -23.06
C LEU A 453 16.75 -10.83 -23.42
N ILE A 454 15.47 -10.45 -23.30
CA ILE A 454 15.04 -9.07 -23.56
C ILE A 454 15.69 -8.08 -22.59
N ALA A 455 15.92 -8.48 -21.34
CA ALA A 455 16.52 -7.61 -20.33
C ALA A 455 17.99 -7.30 -20.64
N GLU A 456 18.73 -8.27 -21.18
CA GLU A 456 20.12 -8.06 -21.66
C GLU A 456 20.17 -7.01 -22.78
N THR A 457 19.27 -7.15 -23.76
CA THR A 457 19.19 -6.22 -24.90
C THR A 457 18.84 -4.79 -24.44
N LEU A 458 17.89 -4.66 -23.51
CA LEU A 458 17.51 -3.38 -22.95
C LEU A 458 18.63 -2.76 -22.11
N LEU A 459 19.33 -3.55 -21.30
CA LEU A 459 20.42 -3.07 -20.45
C LEU A 459 21.55 -2.43 -21.28
N GLN A 460 21.93 -3.06 -22.40
CA GLN A 460 22.92 -2.50 -23.33
C GLN A 460 22.48 -1.15 -23.93
N ARG A 461 21.17 -0.93 -24.11
CA ARG A 461 20.62 0.34 -24.59
C ARG A 461 20.62 1.42 -23.51
N VAL A 462 20.36 1.08 -22.24
CA VAL A 462 20.37 2.07 -21.14
C VAL A 462 21.78 2.56 -20.80
N GLN A 463 22.80 1.72 -21.04
CA GLN A 463 24.20 2.02 -20.74
C GLN A 463 24.91 2.83 -21.83
N LYS A 464 24.37 2.87 -23.05
CA LYS A 464 24.76 3.80 -24.13
C LYS A 464 24.14 5.17 -23.91
#